data_AF-A0A3M1DSW1-F1
#
_entry.id   AF-A0A3M1DSW1-F1
#
_cell.length_a   1.000
_cell.length_b   1.000
_cell.length_c   1.000
_cell.angle_alpha   90.00
_cell.angle_beta   90.00
_cell.angle_gamma   90.00
#
_symmetry.space_group_name_H-M   'P 1'
#
loop_
_entity.id
_entity.type
_entity.pdbx_description
1 polymer ?
#
loop_
_entity_poly.entity_id
_entity_poly.type
_entity_poly.pdbx_seq_one_letter_code
_entity_poly.pdbx_strand_id
1 'polypeptide(L)'
;MSGPENFAKVKANPNLAYSMAFGSYNELTFNPVLKFKDGRLNPFGDPQIREAMNWAVDRNYIVQEIFGGLAAPKLLPLVSAFPDYARYIDTVRALEAKYAYNLDKAKEVITQRMTELGAKLGPDGKWAYEGKTITIAFIIRTEDERKLIGDYVANQLEALGFAVDRQYKTRTEASPIWVKSDPAEGLWNIYTGGWITTAVERDAGSNFAFFYTNLLYPIPLHQAYTPSEEFFNVAQRLANNDFKTLAERDELFRKALELAMQDSVRV
;
A
#
# COMPACT_ATOMS: atom_id res chain seq x y z
N MET A 1 -0.54 24.29 -7.04
CA MET A 1 -0.84 23.99 -5.63
C MET A 1 -2.18 23.27 -5.58
N SER A 2 -2.15 21.93 -5.53
CA SER A 2 -3.31 21.10 -5.25
C SER A 2 -3.53 21.13 -3.74
N GLY A 3 -4.63 21.73 -3.28
CA GLY A 3 -4.99 21.76 -1.87
C GLY A 3 -6.39 22.35 -1.72
N PRO A 4 -7.22 21.86 -0.78
CA PRO A 4 -8.63 22.26 -0.67
C PRO A 4 -8.82 23.78 -0.59
N GLU A 5 -8.00 24.46 0.20
CA GLU A 5 -8.05 25.92 0.36
C GLU A 5 -7.72 26.67 -0.94
N ASN A 6 -6.75 26.19 -1.70
CA ASN A 6 -6.37 26.80 -2.97
C ASN A 6 -7.41 26.52 -4.06
N PHE A 7 -7.99 25.31 -4.07
CA PHE A 7 -9.05 24.97 -5.00
C PHE A 7 -10.30 25.83 -4.78
N ALA A 8 -10.70 26.07 -3.53
CA ALA A 8 -11.82 26.96 -3.21
C ALA A 8 -11.59 28.39 -3.74
N LYS A 9 -10.38 28.94 -3.58
CA LYS A 9 -9.99 30.26 -4.11
C LYS A 9 -10.01 30.30 -5.64
N VAL A 10 -9.51 29.26 -6.31
CA VAL A 10 -9.53 29.15 -7.78
C VAL A 10 -10.97 29.05 -8.29
N LYS A 11 -11.80 28.19 -7.70
CA LYS A 11 -13.20 27.99 -8.09
C LYS A 11 -14.05 29.24 -7.90
N ALA A 12 -13.77 30.05 -6.89
CA ALA A 12 -14.48 31.30 -6.62
C ALA A 12 -14.09 32.45 -7.57
N ASN A 13 -13.00 32.31 -8.33
CA ASN A 13 -12.52 33.36 -9.22
C ASN A 13 -12.92 33.07 -10.68
N PRO A 14 -13.83 33.87 -11.28
CA PRO A 14 -14.30 33.63 -12.65
C PRO A 14 -13.21 33.81 -13.72
N ASN A 15 -12.07 34.40 -13.37
CA ASN A 15 -10.94 34.60 -14.29
C ASN A 15 -9.94 33.45 -14.29
N LEU A 16 -10.15 32.41 -13.46
CA LEU A 16 -9.26 31.25 -13.37
C LEU A 16 -9.96 30.00 -13.88
N ALA A 17 -9.28 29.25 -14.74
CA ALA A 17 -9.70 27.93 -15.17
C ALA A 17 -9.04 26.84 -14.32
N TYR A 18 -9.70 25.69 -14.20
CA TYR A 18 -9.17 24.50 -13.55
C TYR A 18 -9.55 23.25 -14.33
N SER A 19 -8.80 22.17 -14.11
CA SER A 19 -9.13 20.83 -14.60
C SER A 19 -8.87 19.80 -13.50
N MET A 20 -9.57 18.67 -13.58
CA MET A 20 -9.32 17.51 -12.71
C MET A 20 -8.39 16.54 -13.42
N ALA A 21 -7.37 16.05 -12.72
CA ALA A 21 -6.40 15.11 -13.26
C ALA A 21 -6.07 14.01 -12.24
N PHE A 22 -5.84 12.80 -12.74
CA PHE A 22 -5.41 11.64 -11.95
C PHE A 22 -3.91 11.40 -12.18
N GLY A 23 -3.09 12.41 -11.90
CA GLY A 23 -1.66 12.44 -12.25
C GLY A 23 -0.73 11.83 -11.19
N SER A 24 -1.23 11.51 -10.01
CA SER A 24 -0.45 10.90 -8.94
C SER A 24 -1.33 10.16 -7.94
N TYR A 25 -0.74 9.23 -7.20
CA TYR A 25 -1.39 8.54 -6.10
C TYR A 25 -0.38 8.22 -4.99
N ASN A 26 -0.90 8.02 -3.78
CA ASN A 26 -0.14 7.65 -2.60
C ASN A 26 -0.46 6.20 -2.20
N GLU A 27 0.47 5.55 -1.53
CA GLU A 27 0.34 4.18 -1.01
C GLU A 27 1.20 3.97 0.23
N LEU A 28 0.94 2.90 0.95
CA LEU A 28 1.81 2.36 1.98
C LEU A 28 2.65 1.23 1.37
N THR A 29 3.97 1.42 1.37
CA THR A 29 4.92 0.40 0.98
C THR A 29 5.35 -0.38 2.21
N PHE A 30 5.25 -1.70 2.16
CA PHE A 30 5.67 -2.58 3.25
C PHE A 30 7.01 -3.26 2.97
N ASN A 31 7.83 -3.38 4.01
CA ASN A 31 9.00 -4.26 4.00
C ASN A 31 8.53 -5.72 4.23
N PRO A 32 8.74 -6.63 3.27
CA PRO A 32 8.23 -8.01 3.32
C PRO A 32 9.12 -8.99 4.09
N VAL A 33 10.27 -8.57 4.63
CA VAL A 33 11.20 -9.48 5.29
C VAL A 33 10.68 -9.81 6.70
N LEU A 34 10.31 -11.07 6.96
CA LEU A 34 9.70 -11.51 8.22
C LEU A 34 10.64 -11.41 9.43
N LYS A 35 11.90 -11.82 9.28
CA LYS A 35 12.90 -11.76 10.35
C LYS A 35 14.10 -10.96 9.87
N PHE A 36 14.37 -9.83 10.52
CA PHE A 36 15.52 -9.01 10.21
C PHE A 36 16.82 -9.70 10.64
N LYS A 37 17.95 -9.23 10.10
CA LYS A 37 19.30 -9.75 10.37
C LYS A 37 19.66 -9.74 11.86
N ASP A 38 19.08 -8.82 12.63
CA ASP A 38 19.27 -8.69 14.07
C ASP A 38 18.30 -9.53 14.91
N GLY A 39 17.47 -10.35 14.26
CA GLY A 39 16.52 -11.26 14.88
C GLY A 39 15.16 -10.65 15.21
N ARG A 40 14.96 -9.33 15.03
CA ARG A 40 13.63 -8.71 15.25
C ARG A 40 12.60 -9.28 14.29
N LEU A 41 11.40 -9.53 14.82
CA LEU A 41 10.22 -9.87 14.03
C LEU A 41 9.67 -8.61 13.37
N ASN A 42 9.43 -8.68 12.07
CA ASN A 42 8.67 -7.70 11.31
C ASN A 42 7.29 -8.29 10.98
N PRO A 43 6.20 -7.78 11.59
CA PRO A 43 4.85 -8.27 11.33
C PRO A 43 4.48 -8.28 9.85
N PHE A 44 4.96 -7.30 9.08
CA PHE A 44 4.62 -7.15 7.68
C PHE A 44 5.37 -8.10 6.75
N GLY A 45 6.22 -8.99 7.27
CA GLY A 45 6.66 -10.15 6.50
C GLY A 45 5.60 -11.21 6.31
N ASP A 46 4.55 -11.22 7.15
CA ASP A 46 3.39 -12.08 6.97
C ASP A 46 2.38 -11.41 6.00
N PRO A 47 2.05 -12.03 4.85
CA PRO A 47 1.12 -11.45 3.88
C PRO A 47 -0.29 -11.24 4.44
N GLN A 48 -0.75 -12.05 5.39
CA GLN A 48 -2.09 -11.88 5.98
C GLN A 48 -2.14 -10.65 6.90
N ILE A 49 -1.02 -10.28 7.54
CA ILE A 49 -0.91 -9.01 8.29
C ILE A 49 -0.91 -7.83 7.32
N ARG A 50 -0.23 -7.94 6.17
CA ARG A 50 -0.29 -6.91 5.12
C ARG A 50 -1.69 -6.78 4.53
N GLU A 51 -2.34 -7.89 4.19
CA GLU A 51 -3.72 -7.92 3.71
C GLU A 51 -4.67 -7.24 4.71
N ALA A 52 -4.48 -7.50 6.01
CA ALA A 52 -5.28 -6.89 7.07
C ALA A 52 -5.19 -5.35 7.12
N MET A 53 -4.09 -4.77 6.65
CA MET A 53 -3.95 -3.31 6.58
C MET A 53 -4.94 -2.68 5.59
N ASN A 54 -5.47 -3.42 4.62
CA ASN A 54 -6.53 -2.89 3.75
C ASN A 54 -7.81 -2.57 4.52
N TRP A 55 -8.16 -3.37 5.53
CA TRP A 55 -9.30 -3.10 6.42
C TRP A 55 -8.95 -2.03 7.48
N ALA A 56 -7.67 -1.89 7.84
CA ALA A 56 -7.22 -0.92 8.85
C ALA A 56 -7.15 0.52 8.35
N VAL A 57 -7.19 0.75 7.03
CA VAL A 57 -7.03 2.07 6.43
C VAL A 57 -8.36 2.56 5.85
N ASP A 58 -8.94 3.59 6.47
CA ASP A 58 -10.12 4.26 5.96
C ASP A 58 -9.74 5.24 4.83
N ARG A 59 -9.84 4.74 3.60
CA ARG A 59 -9.57 5.53 2.39
C ARG A 59 -10.59 6.65 2.19
N ASN A 60 -11.83 6.52 2.70
CA ASN A 60 -12.82 7.58 2.62
C ASN A 60 -12.48 8.72 3.58
N TYR A 61 -12.08 8.39 4.82
CA TYR A 61 -11.56 9.38 5.77
C TYR A 61 -10.37 10.15 5.17
N ILE A 62 -9.39 9.45 4.58
CA ILE A 62 -8.25 10.10 3.93
C ILE A 62 -8.74 11.08 2.84
N VAL A 63 -9.66 10.66 1.97
CA VAL A 63 -10.17 11.51 0.90
C VAL A 63 -10.91 12.74 1.44
N GLN A 64 -11.77 12.58 2.45
CA GLN A 64 -12.58 13.67 2.96
C GLN A 64 -11.76 14.62 3.86
N GLU A 65 -11.06 14.07 4.84
CA GLU A 65 -10.43 14.85 5.90
C GLU A 65 -9.03 15.37 5.52
N ILE A 66 -8.27 14.61 4.73
CA ILE A 66 -6.92 15.02 4.31
C ILE A 66 -6.96 15.76 2.98
N PHE A 67 -7.73 15.26 2.01
CA PHE A 67 -7.80 15.82 0.67
C PHE A 67 -9.01 16.74 0.42
N GLY A 68 -9.91 16.94 1.38
CA GLY A 68 -11.09 17.82 1.21
C GLY A 68 -12.00 17.39 0.06
N GLY A 69 -12.08 16.10 -0.22
CA GLY A 69 -12.85 15.53 -1.34
C GLY A 69 -12.20 15.66 -2.72
N LEU A 70 -10.94 16.14 -2.81
CA LEU A 70 -10.22 16.32 -4.08
C LEU A 70 -9.40 15.11 -4.53
N ALA A 71 -9.57 13.96 -3.86
CA ALA A 71 -8.95 12.70 -4.20
C ALA A 71 -10.01 11.60 -4.40
N ALA A 72 -9.59 10.45 -4.92
CA ALA A 72 -10.43 9.26 -5.03
C ALA A 72 -9.77 8.11 -4.25
N PRO A 73 -10.56 7.25 -3.57
CA PRO A 73 -10.04 6.03 -2.97
C PRO A 73 -9.38 5.15 -4.05
N LYS A 74 -8.22 4.57 -3.72
CA LYS A 74 -7.50 3.64 -4.58
C LYS A 74 -7.13 2.41 -3.77
N LEU A 75 -7.75 1.28 -4.10
CA LEU A 75 -7.51 -0.01 -3.45
C LEU A 75 -6.56 -0.90 -4.27
N LEU A 76 -6.74 -0.88 -5.58
CA LEU A 76 -6.06 -1.78 -6.53
C LEU A 76 -4.96 -1.02 -7.27
N PRO A 77 -3.99 -1.70 -7.91
CA PRO A 77 -2.96 -1.07 -8.75
C PRO A 77 -3.51 -0.51 -10.08
N LEU A 78 -4.76 -0.04 -10.08
CA LEU A 78 -5.47 0.59 -11.19
C LEU A 78 -5.82 2.04 -10.85
N VAL A 79 -5.89 2.89 -11.87
CA VAL A 79 -6.47 4.24 -11.75
C VAL A 79 -7.95 4.15 -12.10
N SER A 80 -8.84 4.64 -11.21
CA SER A 80 -10.29 4.47 -11.36
C SER A 80 -10.89 5.14 -12.60
N ALA A 81 -10.21 6.16 -13.13
CA ALA A 81 -10.60 6.85 -14.36
C ALA A 81 -10.13 6.15 -15.66
N PHE A 82 -9.38 5.03 -15.57
CA PHE A 82 -8.74 4.40 -16.73
C PHE A 82 -9.47 3.13 -17.20
N PRO A 83 -9.31 2.72 -18.48
CA PRO A 83 -10.12 1.66 -19.09
C PRO A 83 -10.17 0.32 -18.35
N ASP A 84 -9.05 -0.19 -17.83
CA ASP A 84 -9.04 -1.52 -17.17
C ASP A 84 -9.83 -1.52 -15.85
N TYR A 85 -9.94 -0.39 -15.14
CA TYR A 85 -10.81 -0.30 -13.96
C TYR A 85 -12.28 -0.50 -14.35
N ALA A 86 -12.72 0.13 -15.45
CA ALA A 86 -14.07 -0.02 -15.96
C ALA A 86 -14.32 -1.42 -16.56
N ARG A 87 -13.32 -2.02 -17.21
CA ARG A 87 -13.41 -3.35 -17.83
C ARG A 87 -13.68 -4.45 -16.81
N TYR A 88 -13.08 -4.34 -15.62
CA TYR A 88 -13.18 -5.35 -14.56
C TYR A 88 -14.00 -4.87 -13.36
N ILE A 89 -14.96 -3.97 -13.59
CA ILE A 89 -15.70 -3.26 -12.55
C ILE A 89 -16.39 -4.21 -11.56
N ASP A 90 -16.86 -5.37 -12.01
CA ASP A 90 -17.48 -6.39 -11.19
C ASP A 90 -16.50 -6.99 -10.16
N THR A 91 -15.31 -7.42 -10.60
CA THR A 91 -14.25 -7.90 -9.68
C THR A 91 -13.76 -6.78 -8.78
N VAL A 92 -13.55 -5.58 -9.33
CA VAL A 92 -13.13 -4.39 -8.58
C VAL A 92 -14.11 -4.07 -7.45
N ARG A 93 -15.42 -4.01 -7.73
CA ARG A 93 -16.45 -3.70 -6.72
C ARG A 93 -16.57 -4.80 -5.67
N ALA A 94 -16.43 -6.07 -6.05
CA ALA A 94 -16.38 -7.16 -5.10
C ALA A 94 -15.20 -7.04 -4.13
N LEU A 95 -14.01 -6.68 -4.64
CA LEU A 95 -12.82 -6.45 -3.82
C LEU A 95 -12.96 -5.20 -2.94
N GLU A 96 -13.46 -4.09 -3.48
CA GLU A 96 -13.73 -2.88 -2.71
C GLU A 96 -14.73 -3.12 -1.57
N ALA A 97 -15.77 -3.93 -1.80
CA ALA A 97 -16.68 -4.33 -0.74
C ALA A 97 -16.01 -5.26 0.28
N LYS A 98 -15.22 -6.25 -0.19
CA LYS A 98 -14.50 -7.20 0.68
C LYS A 98 -13.50 -6.49 1.60
N TYR A 99 -12.83 -5.46 1.10
CA TYR A 99 -11.77 -4.70 1.79
C TYR A 99 -12.22 -3.31 2.25
N ALA A 100 -13.52 -3.07 2.37
CA ALA A 100 -14.05 -1.85 2.99
C ALA A 100 -13.51 -1.71 4.42
N TYR A 101 -13.29 -0.47 4.87
CA TYR A 101 -12.73 -0.17 6.19
C TYR A 101 -13.45 -0.94 7.30
N ASN A 102 -12.68 -1.68 8.09
CA ASN A 102 -13.15 -2.47 9.21
C ASN A 102 -11.97 -2.74 10.16
N LEU A 103 -11.72 -1.80 11.08
CA LEU A 103 -10.60 -1.90 12.00
C LEU A 103 -10.70 -3.13 12.93
N ASP A 104 -11.91 -3.54 13.31
CA ASP A 104 -12.12 -4.72 14.14
C ASP A 104 -11.70 -6.00 13.42
N LYS A 105 -12.04 -6.14 12.14
CA LYS A 105 -11.58 -7.26 11.31
C LYS A 105 -10.07 -7.24 11.13
N ALA A 106 -9.47 -6.07 10.91
CA ALA A 106 -8.01 -5.96 10.87
C ALA A 106 -7.38 -6.43 12.18
N LYS A 107 -7.94 -6.00 13.32
CA LYS A 107 -7.49 -6.38 14.65
C LYS A 107 -7.62 -7.88 14.90
N GLU A 108 -8.72 -8.50 14.50
CA GLU A 108 -8.94 -9.94 14.60
C GLU A 108 -7.84 -10.71 13.86
N VAL A 109 -7.64 -10.43 12.57
CA VAL A 109 -6.64 -11.10 11.73
C VAL A 109 -5.23 -10.87 12.29
N ILE A 110 -4.87 -9.62 12.58
CA ILE A 110 -3.54 -9.28 13.12
C ILE A 110 -3.30 -9.99 14.45
N THR A 111 -4.28 -10.03 15.36
CA THR A 111 -4.15 -10.70 16.65
C THR A 111 -3.89 -12.20 16.49
N GLN A 112 -4.63 -12.85 15.59
CA GLN A 112 -4.40 -14.25 15.25
C GLN A 112 -2.99 -14.47 14.70
N ARG A 113 -2.61 -13.73 13.64
CA ARG A 113 -1.31 -13.92 12.98
C ARG A 113 -0.13 -13.62 13.90
N MET A 114 -0.20 -12.55 14.68
CA MET A 114 0.84 -12.20 15.65
C MET A 114 1.02 -13.29 16.71
N THR A 115 -0.08 -13.88 17.19
CA THR A 115 -0.04 -15.00 18.14
C THR A 115 0.61 -16.24 17.53
N GLU A 116 0.26 -16.59 16.28
CA GLU A 116 0.86 -17.71 15.54
C GLU A 116 2.36 -17.51 15.26
N LEU A 117 2.78 -16.25 15.05
CA LEU A 117 4.19 -15.87 14.93
C LEU A 117 4.94 -15.90 16.28
N GLY A 118 4.27 -16.21 17.38
CA GLY A 118 4.85 -16.30 18.72
C GLY A 118 4.98 -14.97 19.46
N ALA A 119 4.38 -13.90 18.92
CA ALA A 119 4.27 -12.63 19.64
C ALA A 119 3.13 -12.68 20.66
N LYS A 120 3.22 -11.84 21.68
CA LYS A 120 2.26 -11.74 22.78
C LYS A 120 1.85 -10.29 22.97
N LEU A 121 0.57 -10.06 23.23
CA LEU A 121 0.09 -8.74 23.63
C LEU A 121 0.40 -8.53 25.11
N GLY A 122 1.22 -7.53 25.42
CA GLY A 122 1.60 -7.17 26.77
C GLY A 122 0.44 -6.54 27.56
N PRO A 123 0.60 -6.40 28.89
CA PRO A 123 -0.40 -5.76 29.75
C PRO A 123 -0.58 -4.26 29.46
N ASP A 124 0.40 -3.64 28.79
CA ASP A 124 0.35 -2.28 28.26
C ASP A 124 -0.42 -2.17 26.92
N GLY A 125 -0.95 -3.30 26.43
CA GLY A 125 -1.63 -3.38 25.14
C GLY A 125 -0.68 -3.31 23.95
N LYS A 126 0.63 -3.56 24.13
CA LYS A 126 1.62 -3.56 23.05
C LYS A 126 2.12 -4.96 22.70
N TRP A 127 2.29 -5.23 21.41
CA TRP A 127 2.86 -6.49 20.94
C TRP A 127 4.33 -6.61 21.32
N ALA A 128 4.73 -7.77 21.82
CA ALA A 128 6.10 -8.12 22.12
C ALA A 128 6.46 -9.49 21.54
N TYR A 129 7.70 -9.63 21.07
CA TYR A 129 8.27 -10.89 20.57
C TYR A 129 9.61 -11.13 21.29
N GLU A 130 9.82 -12.36 21.77
CA GLU A 130 11.02 -12.73 22.54
C GLU A 130 11.33 -11.75 23.72
N GLY A 131 10.27 -11.26 24.39
CA GLY A 131 10.39 -10.34 25.52
C GLY A 131 10.68 -8.88 25.16
N LYS A 132 10.74 -8.52 23.87
CA LYS A 132 10.95 -7.15 23.39
C LYS A 132 9.72 -6.62 22.68
N THR A 133 9.34 -5.38 22.98
CA THR A 133 8.26 -4.68 22.26
C THR A 133 8.54 -4.60 20.77
N ILE A 134 7.53 -4.87 19.95
CA ILE A 134 7.60 -4.71 18.50
C ILE A 134 7.31 -3.25 18.18
N THR A 135 8.36 -2.54 17.75
CA THR A 135 8.28 -1.16 17.28
C THR A 135 8.33 -1.12 15.76
N ILE A 136 7.30 -0.54 15.15
CA ILE A 136 7.18 -0.32 13.71
C ILE A 136 7.91 0.98 13.37
N ALA A 137 9.06 0.87 12.69
CA ALA A 137 9.76 2.02 12.11
C ALA A 137 9.02 2.46 10.85
N PHE A 138 8.26 3.57 10.96
CA PHE A 138 7.42 4.08 9.90
C PHE A 138 8.02 5.36 9.31
N ILE A 139 8.54 5.27 8.09
CA ILE A 139 9.06 6.43 7.36
C ILE A 139 7.89 7.21 6.76
N ILE A 140 7.71 8.44 7.24
CA ILE A 140 6.61 9.34 6.85
C ILE A 140 7.21 10.51 6.05
N ARG A 141 6.76 10.66 4.81
CA ARG A 141 7.17 11.75 3.91
C ARG A 141 6.57 13.08 4.35
N THR A 142 7.39 14.14 4.40
CA THR A 142 7.00 15.43 4.97
C THR A 142 6.57 16.47 3.95
N GLU A 143 6.83 16.26 2.66
CA GLU A 143 6.70 17.32 1.65
C GLU A 143 5.28 17.51 1.07
N ASP A 144 4.33 16.64 1.43
CA ASP A 144 2.95 16.66 0.93
C ASP A 144 1.98 15.95 1.89
N GLU A 145 0.76 15.66 1.43
CA GLU A 145 -0.33 15.04 2.21
C GLU A 145 0.06 13.67 2.81
N ARG A 146 1.14 13.04 2.34
CA ARG A 146 1.67 11.81 2.93
C ARG A 146 2.03 11.96 4.40
N LYS A 147 2.37 13.17 4.86
CA LYS A 147 2.60 13.41 6.30
C LYS A 147 1.33 13.11 7.11
N LEU A 148 0.21 13.69 6.71
CA LEU A 148 -1.08 13.51 7.37
C LEU A 148 -1.59 12.07 7.23
N ILE A 149 -1.36 11.43 6.08
CA ILE A 149 -1.67 10.02 5.88
C ILE A 149 -0.83 9.15 6.83
N GLY A 150 0.47 9.42 6.95
CA GLY A 150 1.37 8.72 7.84
C GLY A 150 0.97 8.85 9.30
N ASP A 151 0.58 10.05 9.74
CA ASP A 151 0.10 10.31 11.10
C ASP A 151 -1.20 9.53 11.38
N TYR A 152 -2.15 9.54 10.45
CA TYR A 152 -3.39 8.77 10.54
C TYR A 152 -3.11 7.26 10.64
N VAL A 153 -2.28 6.71 9.75
CA VAL A 153 -1.96 5.28 9.72
C VAL A 153 -1.18 4.86 10.96
N ALA A 154 -0.28 5.70 11.47
CA ALA A 154 0.42 5.45 12.73
C ALA A 154 -0.56 5.31 13.91
N ASN A 155 -1.61 6.14 13.96
CA ASN A 155 -2.65 6.01 14.98
C ASN A 155 -3.43 4.69 14.84
N GLN A 156 -3.74 4.25 13.61
CA GLN A 156 -4.39 2.95 13.38
C GLN A 156 -3.49 1.79 13.86
N LEU A 157 -2.19 1.84 13.56
CA LEU A 157 -1.22 0.85 14.03
C LEU A 157 -1.11 0.82 15.57
N GLU A 158 -1.11 1.99 16.21
CA GLU A 158 -1.11 2.09 17.67
C GLU A 158 -2.38 1.47 18.29
N ALA A 159 -3.54 1.65 17.66
CA ALA A 159 -4.81 1.04 18.05
C ALA A 159 -4.86 -0.48 17.85
N LEU A 160 -4.07 -1.00 16.89
CA LEU A 160 -3.86 -2.43 16.63
C LEU A 160 -2.83 -3.06 17.59
N GLY A 161 -2.30 -2.28 18.54
CA GLY A 161 -1.38 -2.76 19.58
C GLY A 161 0.09 -2.68 19.20
N PHE A 162 0.46 -2.01 18.10
CA PHE A 162 1.87 -1.80 17.78
C PHE A 162 2.42 -0.56 18.50
N ALA A 163 3.70 -0.58 18.85
CA ALA A 163 4.45 0.65 19.09
C ALA A 163 4.90 1.20 17.73
N VAL A 164 4.89 2.51 17.53
CA VAL A 164 5.27 3.13 16.26
C VAL A 164 6.37 4.15 16.49
N ASP A 165 7.48 3.98 15.79
CA ASP A 165 8.52 5.00 15.64
C ASP A 165 8.23 5.80 14.36
N ARG A 166 7.58 6.95 14.53
CA ARG A 166 7.23 7.86 13.42
C ARG A 166 8.49 8.60 12.97
N GLN A 167 9.06 8.20 11.83
CA GLN A 167 10.25 8.80 11.25
C GLN A 167 9.90 9.77 10.13
N TYR A 168 9.78 11.06 10.45
CA TYR A 168 9.54 12.12 9.47
C TYR A 168 10.79 12.37 8.62
N LYS A 169 10.68 12.21 7.30
CA LYS A 169 11.80 12.36 6.36
C LYS A 169 11.38 13.02 5.06
N THR A 170 12.27 13.82 4.50
CA THR A 170 12.18 14.23 3.09
C THR A 170 12.51 13.05 2.16
N ARG A 171 12.29 13.22 0.85
CA ARG A 171 12.66 12.23 -0.18
C ARG A 171 14.12 11.85 -0.10
N THR A 172 14.98 12.86 0.04
CA THR A 172 16.44 12.72 0.04
C THR A 172 16.91 11.92 1.25
N GLU A 173 16.29 12.13 2.41
CA GLU A 173 16.61 11.40 3.64
C GLU A 173 16.02 9.98 3.65
N ALA A 174 14.83 9.80 3.08
CA ALA A 174 14.17 8.49 3.02
C ALA A 174 14.82 7.54 2.01
N SER A 175 15.28 8.04 0.86
CA SER A 175 15.75 7.21 -0.26
C SER A 175 16.93 6.28 0.10
N PRO A 176 17.98 6.71 0.83
CA PRO A 176 19.04 5.82 1.28
C PRO A 176 18.55 4.64 2.14
N ILE A 177 17.39 4.78 2.77
CA ILE A 177 16.82 3.78 3.66
C ILE A 177 15.90 2.83 2.87
N TRP A 178 14.75 3.30 2.38
CA TRP A 178 13.77 2.37 1.80
C TRP A 178 14.12 1.88 0.38
N VAL A 179 14.92 2.65 -0.38
CA VAL A 179 15.31 2.27 -1.75
C VAL A 179 16.65 1.55 -1.78
N LYS A 180 17.65 2.07 -1.06
CA LYS A 180 19.05 1.66 -1.24
C LYS A 180 19.54 0.65 -0.20
N SER A 181 18.94 0.59 0.99
CA SER A 181 19.35 -0.37 2.01
C SER A 181 18.81 -1.77 1.69
N ASP A 182 19.45 -2.78 2.27
CA ASP A 182 18.87 -4.12 2.30
C ASP A 182 17.65 -4.11 3.25
N PRO A 183 16.45 -4.51 2.80
CA PRO A 183 15.26 -4.58 3.66
C PRO A 183 15.46 -5.47 4.90
N ALA A 184 16.33 -6.48 4.81
CA ALA A 184 16.64 -7.37 5.93
C ALA A 184 17.44 -6.70 7.06
N GLU A 185 18.01 -5.50 6.84
CA GLU A 185 18.64 -4.72 7.90
C GLU A 185 17.63 -4.15 8.91
N GLY A 186 16.34 -4.11 8.56
CA GLY A 186 15.30 -3.71 9.50
C GLY A 186 15.35 -2.24 9.91
N LEU A 187 15.82 -1.37 9.00
CA LEU A 187 15.84 0.08 9.19
C LEU A 187 14.44 0.71 9.09
N TRP A 188 13.49 -0.01 8.51
CA TRP A 188 12.11 0.44 8.29
C TRP A 188 11.16 -0.75 8.12
N ASN A 189 9.89 -0.53 8.44
CA ASN A 189 8.80 -1.49 8.28
C ASN A 189 7.79 -1.00 7.24
N ILE A 190 7.47 0.30 7.25
CA ILE A 190 6.49 0.93 6.35
C ILE A 190 7.05 2.26 5.83
N TYR A 191 6.69 2.61 4.61
CA TYR A 191 6.98 3.91 4.00
C TYR A 191 5.73 4.50 3.34
N THR A 192 5.48 5.80 3.51
CA THR A 192 4.45 6.50 2.72
C THR A 192 4.97 6.77 1.30
N GLY A 193 4.59 5.90 0.37
CA GLY A 193 4.95 5.95 -1.04
C GLY A 193 4.10 6.91 -1.86
N GLY A 194 4.58 7.25 -3.05
CA GLY A 194 3.87 8.11 -3.98
C GLY A 194 4.42 7.94 -5.40
N TRP A 195 3.50 7.87 -6.36
CA TRP A 195 3.77 7.55 -7.75
C TRP A 195 3.09 8.56 -8.67
N ILE A 196 3.68 8.75 -9.86
CA ILE A 196 3.17 9.65 -10.88
C ILE A 196 2.60 8.81 -12.02
N THR A 197 1.43 9.20 -12.50
CA THR A 197 0.81 8.64 -13.69
C THR A 197 1.11 9.56 -14.87
N THR A 198 1.97 9.10 -15.78
CA THR A 198 2.51 9.92 -16.89
C THR A 198 1.66 9.85 -18.16
N ALA A 199 0.75 8.87 -18.26
CA ALA A 199 -0.15 8.68 -19.39
C ALA A 199 -1.46 8.00 -18.94
N VAL A 200 -2.50 8.09 -19.78
CA VAL A 200 -3.71 7.28 -19.63
C VAL A 200 -3.40 5.87 -20.11
N GLU A 201 -3.20 4.94 -19.17
CA GLU A 201 -2.88 3.54 -19.47
C GLU A 201 -4.10 2.85 -20.08
N ARG A 202 -3.93 2.27 -21.27
CA ARG A 202 -4.95 1.41 -21.90
C ARG A 202 -4.87 -0.04 -21.41
N ASP A 203 -3.70 -0.42 -20.90
CA ASP A 203 -3.38 -1.73 -20.34
C ASP A 203 -2.54 -1.51 -19.08
N ALA A 204 -3.07 -1.91 -17.92
CA ALA A 204 -2.40 -1.81 -16.63
C ALA A 204 -1.83 -3.17 -16.15
N GLY A 205 -1.76 -4.18 -17.01
CA GLY A 205 -1.35 -5.55 -16.66
C GLY A 205 0.09 -5.64 -16.16
N SER A 206 0.98 -4.78 -16.62
CA SER A 206 2.38 -4.74 -16.14
C SER A 206 2.51 -4.21 -14.71
N ASN A 207 1.49 -3.51 -14.16
CA ASN A 207 1.54 -2.96 -12.81
C ASN A 207 1.69 -4.07 -11.75
N PHE A 208 1.11 -5.25 -11.99
CA PHE A 208 1.26 -6.38 -11.06
C PHE A 208 2.72 -6.84 -10.95
N ALA A 209 3.40 -7.00 -12.09
CA ALA A 209 4.82 -7.35 -12.10
C ALA A 209 5.68 -6.22 -11.52
N PHE A 210 5.36 -4.96 -11.82
CA PHE A 210 6.11 -3.82 -11.33
C PHE A 210 6.03 -3.65 -9.81
N PHE A 211 4.84 -3.72 -9.22
CA PHE A 211 4.64 -3.40 -7.81
C PHE A 211 4.86 -4.56 -6.84
N TYR A 212 4.66 -5.80 -7.30
CA TYR A 212 4.55 -6.98 -6.42
C TYR A 212 5.60 -8.07 -6.72
N THR A 213 6.48 -7.86 -7.70
CA THR A 213 7.51 -8.86 -8.07
C THR A 213 8.89 -8.22 -8.20
N ASN A 214 9.91 -9.08 -8.34
CA ASN A 214 11.29 -8.66 -8.59
C ASN A 214 11.61 -8.44 -10.08
N LEU A 215 10.63 -8.52 -10.99
CA LEU A 215 10.86 -8.56 -12.44
C LEU A 215 11.25 -7.23 -13.06
N LEU A 216 10.58 -6.13 -12.70
CA LEU A 216 10.61 -4.90 -13.49
C LEU A 216 11.35 -3.73 -12.82
N TYR A 217 11.60 -3.79 -11.51
CA TYR A 217 12.24 -2.69 -10.80
C TYR A 217 13.42 -3.18 -9.94
N PRO A 218 14.68 -2.90 -10.32
CA PRO A 218 15.86 -3.54 -9.75
C PRO A 218 16.38 -2.82 -8.50
N ILE A 219 15.52 -2.61 -7.50
CA ILE A 219 15.93 -2.08 -6.19
C ILE A 219 15.92 -3.19 -5.13
N PRO A 220 16.77 -3.11 -4.08
CA PRO A 220 16.82 -4.08 -2.97
C PRO A 220 15.46 -4.52 -2.44
N LEU A 221 14.52 -3.58 -2.27
CA LEU A 221 13.14 -3.89 -1.84
C LEU A 221 12.42 -4.87 -2.76
N HIS A 222 12.48 -4.67 -4.08
CA HIS A 222 11.78 -5.55 -5.03
C HIS A 222 12.44 -6.92 -5.10
N GLN A 223 13.77 -6.97 -4.91
CA GLN A 223 14.49 -8.23 -4.82
C GLN A 223 14.13 -9.05 -3.57
N ALA A 224 13.53 -8.42 -2.56
CA ALA A 224 13.00 -9.08 -1.37
C ALA A 224 11.52 -9.51 -1.51
N TYR A 225 10.86 -9.23 -2.64
CA TYR A 225 9.49 -9.68 -2.88
C TYR A 225 9.45 -11.17 -3.17
N THR A 226 8.62 -11.88 -2.39
CA THR A 226 8.37 -13.32 -2.52
C THR A 226 6.85 -13.56 -2.62
N PRO A 227 6.18 -13.06 -3.67
CA PRO A 227 4.76 -13.37 -3.90
C PRO A 227 4.57 -14.87 -4.08
N SER A 228 3.33 -15.36 -3.99
CA SER A 228 3.04 -16.76 -4.30
C SER A 228 3.44 -17.10 -5.73
N GLU A 229 3.82 -18.35 -5.99
CA GLU A 229 4.17 -18.81 -7.33
C GLU A 229 3.05 -18.53 -8.35
N GLU A 230 1.81 -18.73 -7.93
CA GLU A 230 0.63 -18.39 -8.76
C GLU A 230 0.61 -16.91 -9.12
N PHE A 231 0.82 -16.01 -8.15
CA PHE A 231 0.80 -14.57 -8.42
C PHE A 231 1.97 -14.11 -9.28
N PHE A 232 3.17 -14.64 -9.02
CA PHE A 232 4.34 -14.37 -9.83
C PHE A 232 4.10 -14.75 -11.30
N ASN A 233 3.57 -15.95 -11.55
CA ASN A 233 3.28 -16.44 -12.90
C ASN A 233 2.22 -15.59 -13.60
N VAL A 234 1.12 -15.26 -12.92
CA VAL A 234 0.06 -14.41 -13.49
C VAL A 234 0.60 -13.02 -13.82
N ALA A 235 1.34 -12.39 -12.90
CA ALA A 235 1.92 -11.07 -13.09
C ALA A 235 2.93 -11.04 -14.25
N GLN A 236 3.78 -12.06 -14.35
CA GLN A 236 4.74 -12.20 -15.45
C GLN A 236 4.04 -12.33 -16.80
N ARG A 237 3.01 -13.17 -16.88
CA ARG A 237 2.25 -13.36 -18.13
C ARG A 237 1.57 -12.08 -18.59
N LEU A 238 0.95 -11.33 -17.67
CA LEU A 238 0.35 -10.03 -17.98
C LEU A 238 1.40 -9.02 -18.45
N ALA A 239 2.56 -8.95 -17.80
CA ALA A 239 3.63 -8.03 -18.17
C ALA A 239 4.24 -8.32 -19.56
N ASN A 240 4.32 -9.60 -19.94
CA ASN A 240 4.87 -10.04 -21.22
C ASN A 240 3.82 -10.14 -22.34
N ASN A 241 2.55 -9.82 -22.06
CA ASN A 241 1.42 -10.10 -22.94
C ASN A 241 1.35 -11.57 -23.40
N ASP A 242 1.68 -12.50 -22.51
CA ASP A 242 1.69 -13.95 -22.78
C ASP A 242 0.30 -14.57 -22.59
N PHE A 243 -0.60 -14.18 -23.50
CA PHE A 243 -1.95 -14.69 -23.64
C PHE A 243 -2.34 -14.64 -25.13
N LYS A 244 -3.17 -15.59 -25.56
CA LYS A 244 -3.58 -15.73 -26.96
C LYS A 244 -4.88 -14.99 -27.28
N THR A 245 -5.68 -14.71 -26.26
CA THR A 245 -7.01 -14.09 -26.42
C THR A 245 -7.27 -13.04 -25.35
N LEU A 246 -8.21 -12.13 -25.61
CA LEU A 246 -8.67 -11.17 -24.61
C LEU A 246 -9.40 -11.86 -23.44
N ALA A 247 -10.10 -12.97 -23.69
CA ALA A 247 -10.74 -13.75 -22.62
C ALA A 247 -9.70 -14.33 -21.65
N GLU A 248 -8.59 -14.86 -22.17
CA GLU A 248 -7.49 -15.34 -21.34
C GLU A 248 -6.81 -14.19 -20.57
N ARG A 249 -6.64 -13.02 -21.20
CA ARG A 249 -6.17 -11.81 -20.50
C ARG A 249 -7.12 -11.43 -19.36
N ASP A 250 -8.43 -11.47 -19.60
CA ASP A 250 -9.44 -11.10 -18.61
C ASP A 250 -9.40 -12.02 -17.38
N GLU A 251 -9.25 -13.33 -17.59
CA GLU A 251 -9.07 -14.31 -16.51
C GLU A 251 -7.81 -14.03 -15.68
N LEU A 252 -6.67 -13.83 -16.36
CA LEU A 252 -5.41 -13.48 -15.70
C LEU A 252 -5.52 -12.18 -14.91
N PHE A 253 -6.16 -11.16 -15.48
CA PHE A 253 -6.27 -9.85 -14.85
C PHE A 253 -7.14 -9.89 -13.61
N ARG A 254 -8.30 -10.56 -13.65
CA ARG A 254 -9.17 -10.73 -12.49
C ARG A 254 -8.47 -11.49 -11.37
N LYS A 255 -7.73 -12.54 -11.73
CA LYS A 255 -6.92 -13.31 -10.77
C LYS A 255 -5.81 -12.45 -10.16
N ALA A 256 -5.14 -11.63 -10.96
CA ALA A 256 -4.10 -10.72 -10.49
C ALA A 256 -4.64 -9.68 -9.51
N LEU A 257 -5.85 -9.16 -9.73
CA LEU A 257 -6.51 -8.23 -8.80
C LEU A 257 -6.73 -8.86 -7.43
N GLU A 258 -7.18 -10.11 -7.37
CA GLU A 258 -7.37 -10.83 -6.11
C GLU A 258 -6.04 -11.12 -5.41
N LEU A 259 -5.06 -11.62 -6.15
CA LEU A 259 -3.74 -12.00 -5.62
C LEU A 259 -2.94 -10.79 -5.13
N ALA A 260 -3.06 -9.64 -5.80
CA ALA A 260 -2.46 -8.39 -5.35
C ALA A 260 -2.97 -7.96 -3.95
N MET A 261 -4.25 -8.19 -3.67
CA MET A 261 -4.84 -7.92 -2.35
C MET A 261 -4.38 -8.93 -1.30
N GLN A 262 -4.18 -10.20 -1.66
CA GLN A 262 -3.68 -11.21 -0.74
C GLN A 262 -2.20 -11.00 -0.39
N ASP A 263 -1.39 -10.53 -1.35
CA ASP A 263 0.03 -10.24 -1.10
C ASP A 263 0.24 -8.90 -0.39
N SER A 264 -0.46 -7.84 -0.82
CA SER A 264 -0.54 -6.54 -0.11
C SER A 264 0.79 -5.88 0.28
N VAL A 265 1.88 -6.07 -0.47
CA VAL A 265 3.10 -5.27 -0.26
C VAL A 265 2.89 -3.76 -0.55
N ARG A 266 1.75 -3.40 -1.16
CA ARG A 266 1.24 -2.05 -1.40
C ARG A 266 -0.22 -1.94 -0.92
N VAL A 267 -0.56 -0.91 -0.15
CA VAL A 267 -1.92 -0.62 0.37
C VAL A 267 -2.32 0.82 0.13
#